data_AF-A0A4Q7YJ92-F1
#
_entry.id   AF-A0A4Q7YJ92-F1
#
_cell.length_a   1.000
_cell.length_b   1.000
_cell.length_c   1.000
_cell.angle_alpha   90.00
_cell.angle_beta   90.00
_cell.angle_gamma   90.00
#
_symmetry.space_group_name_H-M   'P 1'
#
loop_
_entity.id
_entity.type
_entity.pdbx_description
1 polymer ?
#
loop_
_entity_poly.entity_id
_entity_poly.type
_entity_poly.pdbx_seq_one_letter_code
_entity_poly.pdbx_strand_id
1 'polypeptide(L)'
;MGIDALVFCDCLEKGCLRRPPRPEWQVYVQEDGCRECASTEPRLLAAFGNWHETACAHDYGILIHRRLDLPATSPFRQALADAGDRLGLVRRLLCSGDHDSGCLDMPLVGRLAEELKWLRQSLPAHPAAEAGSLLQRLEELAATALAVSKPLVF
;
A
#
# COMPACT_ATOMS: atom_id res chain seq x y z
N MET A 1 -4.80 4.69 -17.32
CA MET A 1 -5.20 3.64 -16.36
C MET A 1 -4.36 3.83 -15.12
N GLY A 2 -4.97 3.91 -13.94
CA GLY A 2 -4.27 4.11 -12.67
C GLY A 2 -4.69 3.05 -11.68
N ILE A 3 -3.81 2.76 -10.72
CA ILE A 3 -4.02 1.73 -9.69
C ILE A 3 -4.07 2.44 -8.35
N ASP A 4 -5.05 2.12 -7.53
CA ASP A 4 -5.09 2.62 -6.17
C ASP A 4 -4.19 1.74 -5.31
N ALA A 5 -3.41 2.34 -4.42
CA ALA A 5 -2.52 1.60 -3.53
C ALA A 5 -2.62 2.17 -2.12
N LEU A 6 -2.68 1.30 -1.12
CA LEU A 6 -2.90 1.69 0.27
C LEU A 6 -2.11 0.83 1.26
N VAL A 7 -1.90 1.40 2.44
CA VAL A 7 -1.30 0.72 3.59
C VAL A 7 -2.21 0.94 4.79
N PHE A 8 -2.59 -0.13 5.47
CA PHE A 8 -3.36 -0.05 6.71
C PHE A 8 -2.49 0.36 7.90
N CYS A 9 -3.08 0.99 8.90
CA CYS A 9 -2.42 1.33 10.16
C CYS A 9 -2.24 0.09 11.06
N ASP A 10 -1.35 0.22 12.05
CA ASP A 10 -1.06 -0.78 13.08
C ASP A 10 -1.63 -0.39 14.46
N CYS A 11 -2.66 0.49 14.47
CA CYS A 11 -3.20 1.04 15.71
C CYS A 11 -3.87 -0.01 16.60
N LEU A 12 -4.45 -1.08 16.03
CA LEU A 12 -5.07 -2.15 16.81
C LEU A 12 -3.98 -2.94 17.57
N GLU A 13 -2.91 -3.28 16.85
CA GLU A 13 -1.77 -4.05 17.34
C GLU A 13 -0.95 -3.29 18.38
N LYS A 14 -0.81 -1.98 18.21
CA LYS A 14 -0.13 -1.09 19.17
C LYS A 14 -1.03 -0.62 20.32
N GLY A 15 -2.32 -0.94 20.32
CA GLY A 15 -3.27 -0.45 21.34
C GLY A 15 -3.52 1.07 21.27
N CYS A 16 -3.33 1.69 20.11
CA CYS A 16 -3.51 3.13 19.88
C CYS A 16 -4.90 3.50 19.31
N LEU A 17 -5.89 2.62 19.48
CA LEU A 17 -7.25 2.91 19.05
C LEU A 17 -7.89 3.99 19.93
N ARG A 18 -8.68 4.87 19.32
CA ARG A 18 -9.48 5.87 20.05
C ARG A 18 -10.62 5.20 20.81
N ARG A 19 -11.15 4.12 20.25
CA ARG A 19 -12.26 3.34 20.83
C ARG A 19 -11.89 1.86 20.74
N PRO A 20 -11.84 1.12 21.87
CA PRO A 20 -11.51 -0.29 21.84
C PRO A 20 -12.60 -1.09 21.11
N PRO A 21 -12.24 -2.23 20.48
CA PRO A 21 -13.22 -3.15 19.91
C PRO A 21 -14.06 -3.77 21.04
N ARG A 22 -15.31 -4.10 20.74
CA ARG A 22 -16.11 -4.90 21.66
C ARG A 22 -15.73 -6.39 21.55
N PRO A 23 -15.69 -7.14 22.66
CA PRO A 23 -15.29 -8.55 22.65
C PRO A 23 -16.11 -9.43 21.69
N GLU A 24 -17.42 -9.16 21.56
CA GLU A 24 -18.32 -9.94 20.69
C GLU A 24 -18.00 -9.85 19.20
N TRP A 25 -17.22 -8.84 18.77
CA TRP A 25 -16.79 -8.73 17.37
C TRP A 25 -15.63 -9.65 17.04
N GLN A 26 -14.85 -10.07 18.04
CA GLN A 26 -13.66 -10.90 17.86
C GLN A 26 -12.76 -10.34 16.73
N VAL A 27 -12.43 -9.05 16.84
CA VAL A 27 -11.70 -8.33 15.79
C VAL A 27 -10.32 -8.93 15.60
N TYR A 28 -9.96 -9.18 14.34
CA TYR A 28 -8.63 -9.66 13.95
C TYR A 28 -8.08 -8.85 12.76
N VAL A 29 -6.83 -9.08 12.41
CA VAL A 29 -6.14 -8.45 11.29
C VAL A 29 -5.88 -9.50 10.22
N GLN A 30 -6.28 -9.22 8.98
CA GLN A 30 -6.05 -10.08 7.82
C GLN A 30 -4.60 -10.00 7.33
N GLU A 31 -4.23 -10.90 6.42
CA GLU A 31 -2.90 -10.92 5.81
C GLU A 31 -2.56 -9.62 5.05
N ASP A 32 -3.57 -8.95 4.50
CA ASP A 32 -3.45 -7.65 3.83
C ASP A 32 -3.37 -6.46 4.82
N GLY A 33 -3.48 -6.72 6.12
CA GLY A 33 -3.43 -5.72 7.18
C GLY A 33 -4.77 -5.06 7.51
N CYS A 34 -5.85 -5.36 6.80
CA CYS A 34 -7.20 -4.88 7.09
C CYS A 34 -7.72 -5.48 8.41
N ARG A 35 -8.57 -4.75 9.13
CA ARG A 35 -9.24 -5.26 10.33
C ARG A 35 -10.56 -5.89 9.93
N GLU A 36 -10.83 -7.07 10.45
CA GLU A 36 -12.05 -7.81 10.18
C GLU A 36 -12.74 -8.30 11.44
N CYS A 37 -13.99 -8.68 11.29
CA CYS A 37 -14.86 -9.19 12.34
C CYS A 37 -15.18 -10.66 12.09
N ALA A 38 -14.95 -11.53 13.08
CA ALA A 38 -15.26 -12.95 12.94
C ALA A 38 -16.76 -13.27 13.16
N SER A 39 -17.54 -12.30 13.61
CA SER A 39 -18.97 -12.49 13.84
C SER A 39 -19.73 -12.67 12.53
N THR A 40 -20.66 -13.62 12.51
CA THR A 40 -21.60 -13.82 11.39
C THR A 40 -22.95 -13.16 11.63
N GLU A 41 -23.17 -12.55 12.80
CA GLU A 41 -24.44 -11.92 13.13
C GLU A 41 -24.56 -10.56 12.42
N PRO A 42 -25.60 -10.32 11.60
CA PRO A 42 -25.73 -9.08 10.82
C PRO A 42 -25.72 -7.79 11.67
N ARG A 43 -26.31 -7.85 12.88
CA ARG A 43 -26.32 -6.71 13.81
C ARG A 43 -24.93 -6.38 14.33
N LEU A 44 -24.11 -7.40 14.59
CA LEU A 44 -22.73 -7.22 15.05
C LEU A 44 -21.84 -6.74 13.91
N LEU A 45 -22.04 -7.25 12.69
CA LEU A 45 -21.33 -6.75 11.50
C LEU A 45 -21.63 -5.27 11.22
N ALA A 46 -22.89 -4.85 11.31
CA ALA A 46 -23.26 -3.44 11.15
C ALA A 46 -22.64 -2.56 12.25
N ALA A 47 -22.66 -3.02 13.50
CA ALA A 47 -22.02 -2.32 14.62
C ALA A 47 -20.49 -2.23 14.47
N PHE A 48 -19.86 -3.32 14.01
CA PHE A 48 -18.44 -3.36 13.68
C PHE A 48 -18.10 -2.36 12.58
N GLY A 49 -18.85 -2.32 11.47
CA GLY A 49 -18.59 -1.38 10.37
C GLY A 49 -18.58 0.09 10.84
N ASN A 50 -19.59 0.48 11.63
CA ASN A 50 -19.66 1.82 12.23
C ASN A 50 -18.48 2.10 13.18
N TRP A 51 -18.04 1.09 13.94
CA TRP A 51 -16.86 1.23 14.78
C TRP A 51 -15.59 1.34 13.93
N HIS A 52 -15.44 0.50 12.90
CA HIS A 52 -14.26 0.33 12.08
C HIS A 52 -13.86 1.63 11.39
N GLU A 53 -14.84 2.34 10.82
CA GLU A 53 -14.66 3.63 10.16
C GLU A 53 -14.01 4.68 11.07
N THR A 54 -14.33 4.66 12.37
CA THR A 54 -13.92 5.69 13.34
C THR A 54 -13.12 5.11 14.53
N ALA A 55 -12.54 3.92 14.38
CA ALA A 55 -11.83 3.21 15.45
C ALA A 55 -10.53 3.91 15.86
N CYS A 56 -9.87 4.58 14.92
CA CYS A 56 -8.64 5.34 15.13
C CYS A 56 -8.71 6.70 14.42
N ALA A 57 -7.57 7.37 14.25
CA ALA A 57 -7.46 8.62 13.52
C ALA A 57 -7.47 8.45 12.00
N HIS A 58 -7.33 7.22 11.53
CA HIS A 58 -7.20 6.87 10.11
C HIS A 58 -8.54 6.33 9.62
N ASP A 59 -9.07 6.94 8.56
CA ASP A 59 -10.34 6.55 7.96
C ASP A 59 -10.28 5.10 7.51
N TYR A 60 -11.22 4.27 7.99
CA TYR A 60 -11.23 2.82 7.75
C TYR A 60 -9.92 2.10 8.15
N GLY A 61 -9.09 2.72 8.98
CA GLY A 61 -7.76 2.20 9.31
C GLY A 61 -6.72 2.36 8.20
N ILE A 62 -6.98 3.12 7.15
CA ILE A 62 -6.05 3.37 6.04
C ILE A 62 -5.08 4.47 6.44
N LEU A 63 -3.80 4.12 6.61
CA LEU A 63 -2.75 5.07 7.01
C LEU A 63 -2.34 5.97 5.85
N ILE A 64 -2.22 5.40 4.65
CA ILE A 64 -1.91 6.13 3.42
C ILE A 64 -2.63 5.48 2.25
N HIS A 65 -3.19 6.31 1.38
CA HIS A 65 -3.78 5.92 0.10
C HIS A 65 -3.24 6.83 -1.00
N ARG A 66 -2.83 6.22 -2.11
CA ARG A 66 -2.30 6.93 -3.28
C ARG A 66 -2.81 6.28 -4.55
N ARG A 67 -3.25 7.12 -5.48
CA ARG A 67 -3.47 6.71 -6.87
C ARG A 67 -2.15 6.75 -7.63
N LEU A 68 -1.79 5.63 -8.23
CA LEU A 68 -0.61 5.44 -9.07
C LEU A 68 -1.02 5.57 -10.53
N ASP A 69 -0.85 6.76 -11.08
CA ASP A 69 -1.17 7.04 -12.48
C ASP A 69 -0.04 6.53 -13.37
N LEU A 70 -0.31 5.51 -14.18
CA LEU A 70 0.70 4.93 -15.06
C LEU A 70 0.95 5.86 -16.25
N PRO A 71 2.19 6.34 -16.46
CA PRO A 71 2.48 7.21 -17.60
C PRO A 71 2.34 6.42 -18.91
N ALA A 72 1.52 6.92 -19.82
CA ALA A 72 1.12 6.21 -21.03
C ALA A 72 2.27 5.97 -22.02
N THR A 73 3.28 6.86 -22.08
CA THR A 73 4.34 6.85 -23.10
C THR A 73 5.68 7.49 -22.64
N SER A 74 5.96 7.50 -21.34
CA SER A 74 7.09 8.28 -20.80
C SER A 74 8.48 7.65 -21.07
N PRO A 75 9.56 8.45 -21.24
CA PRO A 75 10.96 8.02 -21.09
C PRO A 75 11.24 7.17 -19.85
N PHE A 76 10.38 7.30 -18.83
CA PHE A 76 10.36 6.45 -17.66
C PHE A 76 10.15 4.96 -17.98
N ARG A 77 9.24 4.61 -18.91
CA ARG A 77 9.06 3.21 -19.33
C ARG A 77 10.29 2.67 -20.04
N GLN A 78 10.98 3.50 -20.82
CA GLN A 78 12.25 3.13 -21.45
C GLN A 78 13.35 2.91 -20.39
N ALA A 79 13.48 3.82 -19.43
CA ALA A 79 14.42 3.65 -18.32
C ALA A 79 14.15 2.38 -17.50
N LEU A 80 12.87 2.04 -17.28
CA LEU A 80 12.47 0.78 -16.66
C LEU A 80 12.85 -0.44 -17.53
N ALA A 81 12.70 -0.35 -18.85
CA ALA A 81 13.08 -1.42 -19.77
C ALA A 81 14.61 -1.64 -19.80
N ASP A 82 15.38 -0.55 -19.85
CA ASP A 82 16.84 -0.56 -19.89
C ASP A 82 17.47 -1.10 -18.60
N ALA A 83 16.77 -0.95 -17.46
CA ALA A 83 17.21 -1.47 -16.18
C ALA A 83 17.13 -3.02 -16.06
N GLY A 84 16.52 -3.70 -17.04
CA GLY A 84 16.44 -5.16 -17.08
C GLY A 84 15.72 -5.76 -15.87
N ASP A 85 16.26 -6.84 -15.32
CA ASP A 85 15.66 -7.58 -14.19
C ASP A 85 15.88 -6.90 -12.83
N ARG A 86 16.71 -5.85 -12.79
CA ARG A 86 17.02 -5.13 -11.55
C ARG A 86 15.82 -4.38 -10.98
N LEU A 87 14.83 -4.07 -11.82
CA LEU A 87 13.58 -3.40 -11.45
C LEU A 87 12.37 -4.32 -11.64
N GLY A 88 12.53 -5.61 -11.36
CA GLY A 88 11.51 -6.62 -11.60
C GLY A 88 10.17 -6.30 -10.92
N LEU A 89 10.17 -5.81 -9.67
CA LEU A 89 8.94 -5.48 -8.96
C LEU A 89 8.33 -4.16 -9.43
N VAL A 90 9.14 -3.11 -9.60
CA VAL A 90 8.66 -1.83 -10.13
C VAL A 90 8.06 -2.02 -11.53
N ARG A 91 8.70 -2.83 -12.38
CA ARG A 91 8.16 -3.18 -13.70
C ARG A 91 6.88 -3.98 -13.59
N ARG A 92 6.80 -4.98 -12.71
CA ARG A 92 5.58 -5.77 -12.52
C ARG A 92 4.40 -4.88 -12.11
N LEU A 93 4.60 -3.99 -11.14
CA LEU A 93 3.57 -3.07 -10.66
C LEU A 93 3.11 -2.07 -11.73
N LEU A 94 4.03 -1.57 -12.54
CA LEU A 94 3.76 -0.44 -13.44
C LEU A 94 3.47 -0.83 -14.89
N CYS A 95 3.90 -2.02 -15.31
CA CYS A 95 3.82 -2.45 -16.70
C CYS A 95 2.93 -3.67 -16.92
N SER A 96 2.87 -4.61 -15.96
CA SER A 96 2.15 -5.86 -16.19
C SER A 96 0.64 -5.73 -16.03
N GLY A 97 0.15 -4.72 -15.31
CA GLY A 97 -1.28 -4.61 -14.95
C GLY A 97 -1.81 -5.81 -14.18
N ASP A 98 -0.88 -6.69 -13.74
CA ASP A 98 -1.14 -8.01 -13.21
C ASP A 98 -0.97 -7.93 -11.70
N HIS A 99 -2.02 -7.43 -11.05
CA HIS A 99 -2.15 -7.27 -9.61
C HIS A 99 -2.69 -8.55 -8.95
N ASP A 100 -2.31 -9.71 -9.51
CA ASP A 100 -2.89 -11.03 -9.23
C ASP A 100 -2.87 -11.45 -7.74
N SER A 101 -2.11 -10.76 -6.88
CA SER A 101 -2.05 -11.03 -5.44
C SER A 101 -2.82 -10.04 -4.56
N GLY A 102 -3.40 -8.95 -5.09
CA GLY A 102 -4.10 -7.89 -4.33
C GLY A 102 -3.24 -7.13 -3.31
N CYS A 103 -2.10 -7.69 -2.91
CA CYS A 103 -1.14 -7.10 -1.98
C CYS A 103 0.30 -7.56 -2.28
N LEU A 104 1.26 -6.78 -1.79
CA LEU A 104 2.68 -7.12 -1.68
C LEU A 104 3.02 -7.37 -0.22
N ASP A 105 3.54 -8.56 0.07
CA ASP A 105 4.03 -8.93 1.39
C ASP A 105 5.28 -8.13 1.81
N MET A 106 5.66 -8.26 3.09
CA MET A 106 6.78 -7.50 3.64
C MET A 106 8.13 -7.74 2.95
N PRO A 107 8.53 -8.98 2.63
CA PRO A 107 9.75 -9.21 1.84
C PRO A 107 9.74 -8.50 0.49
N LEU A 108 8.61 -8.49 -0.23
CA LEU A 108 8.49 -7.81 -1.51
C LEU A 108 8.44 -6.29 -1.37
N VAL A 109 7.81 -5.76 -0.31
CA VAL A 109 7.85 -4.31 0.00
C VAL A 109 9.29 -3.85 0.27
N GLY A 110 10.08 -4.63 1.00
CA GLY A 110 11.49 -4.33 1.24
C GLY A 110 12.31 -4.31 -0.05
N ARG A 111 12.09 -5.28 -0.95
CA ARG A 111 12.70 -5.29 -2.27
C ARG A 111 12.26 -4.11 -3.13
N LEU A 112 10.98 -3.75 -3.11
CA LEU A 112 10.43 -2.59 -3.81
C LEU A 112 11.14 -1.30 -3.38
N ALA A 113 11.35 -1.11 -2.07
CA ALA A 113 12.05 0.08 -1.56
C ALA A 113 13.49 0.19 -2.10
N GLU A 114 14.23 -0.92 -2.18
CA GLU A 114 15.58 -0.92 -2.76
C GLU A 114 15.58 -0.67 -4.27
N GLU A 115 14.61 -1.23 -5.00
CA GLU A 115 14.43 -0.97 -6.43
C GLU A 115 14.13 0.51 -6.69
N LEU A 116 13.23 1.13 -5.91
CA LEU A 116 12.89 2.55 -6.01
C LEU A 116 14.10 3.44 -5.72
N LYS A 117 14.85 3.13 -4.66
CA LYS A 117 16.07 3.85 -4.30
C LYS A 117 17.11 3.81 -5.43
N TRP A 118 17.31 2.65 -6.05
CA TRP A 118 18.21 2.53 -7.19
C TRP A 118 17.70 3.34 -8.39
N LEU A 119 16.41 3.22 -8.72
CA LEU A 119 15.79 3.95 -9.83
C LEU A 119 15.91 5.47 -9.64
N ARG A 120 15.75 5.97 -8.41
CA ARG A 120 15.92 7.38 -8.06
C ARG A 120 17.34 7.89 -8.33
N GLN A 121 18.35 7.05 -8.10
CA GLN A 121 19.76 7.38 -8.35
C GLN A 121 20.13 7.32 -9.84
N SER A 122 19.46 6.45 -10.59
CA SER A 122 19.71 6.26 -12.04
C SER A 122 19.00 7.28 -12.91
N LEU A 123 17.95 7.93 -12.41
CA LEU A 123 17.22 8.97 -13.14
C LEU A 123 17.94 10.32 -13.09
N PRO A 124 17.76 11.15 -14.14
CA PRO A 124 18.25 12.52 -14.12
C PRO A 124 17.67 13.30 -12.93
N ALA A 125 18.42 14.29 -12.42
CA ALA A 125 18.03 15.08 -11.23
C ALA A 125 16.63 15.70 -11.35
N HIS A 126 16.19 16.00 -12.58
CA HIS A 126 14.86 16.47 -12.90
C HIS A 126 14.19 15.51 -13.89
N PRO A 127 13.56 14.41 -13.40
CA PRO A 127 12.75 13.57 -14.26
C PRO A 127 11.52 14.35 -14.74
N ALA A 128 10.85 13.85 -15.78
CA ALA A 128 9.53 14.37 -16.15
C ALA A 128 8.63 14.40 -14.91
N ALA A 129 7.83 15.47 -14.75
CA ALA A 129 7.05 15.72 -13.54
C ALA A 129 6.17 14.52 -13.14
N GLU A 130 5.59 13.84 -14.13
CA GLU A 130 4.79 12.63 -13.93
C GLU A 130 5.60 11.47 -13.32
N ALA A 131 6.82 11.23 -13.82
CA ALA A 131 7.70 10.18 -13.30
C ALA A 131 8.20 10.50 -11.89
N GLY A 132 8.54 11.76 -11.63
CA GLY A 132 8.93 12.21 -10.29
C GLY A 132 7.79 12.04 -9.27
N SER A 133 6.58 12.44 -9.64
CA SER A 133 5.38 12.29 -8.80
C SER A 133 5.06 10.80 -8.53
N LEU A 134 5.11 9.95 -9.55
CA LEU A 134 4.86 8.51 -9.41
C LEU A 134 5.87 7.86 -8.47
N LEU A 135 7.16 8.14 -8.65
CA LEU A 135 8.21 7.61 -7.77
C LEU A 135 8.04 8.07 -6.34
N GLN A 136 7.78 9.35 -6.13
CA GLN A 136 7.55 9.87 -4.79
C GLN A 136 6.38 9.15 -4.10
N ARG A 137 5.26 8.93 -4.81
CA ARG A 137 4.11 8.21 -4.24
C ARG A 137 4.46 6.75 -3.89
N LEU A 138 5.21 6.06 -4.74
CA LEU A 138 5.67 4.69 -4.47
C LEU A 138 6.65 4.63 -3.29
N GLU A 139 7.58 5.58 -3.21
CA GLU A 139 8.53 5.71 -2.10
C GLU A 139 7.79 5.96 -0.77
N GLU A 140 6.82 6.87 -0.76
CA GLU A 140 5.97 7.16 0.41
C GLU A 140 5.22 5.90 0.86
N LEU A 141 4.60 5.16 -0.07
CA LEU A 141 3.88 3.91 0.22
C LEU A 141 4.81 2.85 0.82
N ALA A 142 5.93 2.56 0.16
CA ALA A 142 6.88 1.54 0.60
C ALA A 142 7.50 1.90 1.96
N ALA A 143 7.89 3.16 2.17
CA ALA A 143 8.44 3.62 3.44
C ALA A 143 7.40 3.51 4.57
N THR A 144 6.14 3.87 4.29
CA THR A 144 5.05 3.76 5.28
C THR A 144 4.78 2.31 5.63
N ALA A 145 4.66 1.43 4.65
CA ALA A 145 4.50 -0.01 4.82
C ALA A 145 5.61 -0.62 5.69
N LEU A 146 6.87 -0.26 5.42
CA LEU A 146 8.00 -0.70 6.24
C LEU A 146 7.94 -0.16 7.68
N ALA A 147 7.55 1.11 7.87
CA ALA A 147 7.49 1.74 9.18
C ALA A 147 6.43 1.12 10.11
N VAL A 148 5.31 0.68 9.56
CA VAL A 148 4.24 -0.01 10.33
C VAL A 148 4.29 -1.54 10.20
N SER A 149 5.27 -2.09 9.47
CA SER A 149 5.38 -3.53 9.21
C SER A 149 4.10 -4.14 8.61
N LYS A 150 3.51 -3.44 7.63
CA LYS A 150 2.26 -3.82 6.95
C LYS A 150 2.48 -4.01 5.45
N PRO A 151 1.74 -4.93 4.82
CA PRO A 151 1.80 -5.10 3.37
C PRO A 151 1.26 -3.86 2.63
N LEU A 152 1.57 -3.80 1.34
CA LEU A 152 1.04 -2.79 0.43
C LEU A 152 -0.09 -3.39 -0.41
N VAL A 153 -1.29 -2.81 -0.35
CA VAL A 153 -2.51 -3.34 -0.99
C VAL A 153 -2.85 -2.53 -2.25
N PHE A 154 -3.42 -3.16 -3.28
CA PHE A 154 -3.75 -2.58 -4.59
C PHE A 154 -5.21 -2.83 -5.00
#